data_AF-A0A151ZC12-F1
#
_entry.id   AF-A0A151ZC12-F1
#
_cell.length_a   1.000
_cell.length_b   1.000
_cell.length_c   1.000
_cell.angle_alpha   90.00
_cell.angle_beta   90.00
_cell.angle_gamma   90.00
#
_symmetry.space_group_name_H-M   'P 1'
#
loop_
_entity.id
_entity.type
_entity.pdbx_description
1 polymer ?
#
loop_
_entity_poly.entity_id
_entity_poly.type
_entity_poly.pdbx_seq_one_letter_code
_entity_poly.pdbx_strand_id
1 'polypeptide(L)'
;MLLPVLDQLIQSSTGKVDTNWWNRICHYIGGGSGPTWLSGWATVFTIFNDKSEWVGECKLVESYNINGSEITDWLFIETKDLPNGYVSVPVIIDDNGKQYKTTLYAGHITSNIQSSTISPRLDWLLTLK
;
A
#
# COMPACT_ATOMS: atom_id res chain seq x y z
N MET A 1 17.05 -1.15 5.06
CA MET A 1 16.07 -0.32 4.32
C MET A 1 15.20 0.52 5.25
N LEU A 2 14.78 0.02 6.41
CA LEU A 2 13.95 0.79 7.35
C LEU A 2 14.66 1.93 8.09
N LEU A 3 15.93 1.76 8.49
CA LEU A 3 16.64 2.76 9.31
C LEU A 3 16.65 4.18 8.71
N PRO A 4 16.95 4.38 7.41
CA PRO A 4 16.89 5.72 6.81
C PRO A 4 15.50 6.38 6.85
N VAL A 5 14.42 5.59 6.84
CA VAL A 5 13.04 6.09 6.96
C VAL A 5 12.77 6.54 8.39
N LEU A 6 13.23 5.77 9.38
CA LEU A 6 13.08 6.13 10.80
C LEU A 6 13.86 7.41 11.14
N ASP A 7 15.07 7.57 10.59
CA ASP A 7 15.88 8.79 10.79
C ASP A 7 15.15 10.04 10.28
N GLN A 8 14.45 9.91 9.15
CA GLN A 8 13.67 11.00 8.55
C GLN A 8 12.39 11.31 9.34
N LEU A 9 11.74 10.29 9.90
CA LEU A 9 10.62 10.50 10.84
C LEU A 9 11.08 11.27 12.09
N ILE A 10 12.22 10.89 12.66
CA ILE A 10 12.80 11.57 13.83
C ILE A 10 13.15 13.02 13.46
N GLN A 11 13.87 13.24 12.37
CA GLN A 11 14.24 14.58 11.90
C GLN A 11 13.00 15.47 11.69
N SER A 12 11.96 14.96 11.02
CA SER A 12 10.69 15.67 10.85
C SER A 12 10.02 16.01 12.17
N SER A 13 9.96 15.07 13.12
CA SER A 13 9.36 15.32 14.45
C SER A 13 10.10 16.40 15.26
N THR A 14 11.39 16.58 15.00
CA THR A 14 12.22 17.62 15.64
C THR A 14 12.22 18.96 14.87
N GLY A 15 11.40 19.09 13.83
CA GLY A 15 11.27 20.30 13.01
C GLY A 15 12.33 20.44 11.91
N LYS A 16 13.19 19.44 11.70
CA LYS A 16 14.21 19.42 10.64
C LYS A 16 13.72 18.61 9.42
N VAL A 17 12.62 19.05 8.83
CA VAL A 17 11.97 18.32 7.72
C VAL A 17 12.78 18.48 6.42
N ASP A 18 13.21 17.37 5.81
CA ASP A 18 13.75 17.34 4.44
C ASP A 18 12.62 17.12 3.40
N THR A 19 12.06 18.21 2.90
CA THR A 19 10.96 18.16 1.93
C THR A 19 11.33 17.46 0.62
N ASN A 20 12.60 17.51 0.20
CA ASN A 20 13.05 16.84 -1.02
C ASN A 20 13.04 15.32 -0.86
N TRP A 21 13.45 14.83 0.32
CA TRP A 21 13.36 13.42 0.65
C TRP A 21 11.90 12.97 0.78
N TRP A 22 11.06 13.75 1.46
CA TRP A 22 9.63 13.47 1.60
C TRP A 22 8.87 13.48 0.27
N ASN A 23 9.33 14.21 -0.75
CA ASN A 23 8.73 14.15 -2.08
C ASN A 23 9.06 12.86 -2.86
N ARG A 24 9.80 11.91 -2.28
CA ARG A 24 10.20 10.62 -2.90
C ARG A 24 9.55 9.39 -2.24
N ILE A 25 8.36 9.55 -1.66
CA ILE A 25 7.63 8.46 -0.97
C ILE A 25 7.37 7.28 -1.89
N CYS A 26 6.83 7.58 -3.07
CA CYS A 26 6.39 6.61 -4.06
C CYS A 26 6.92 7.01 -5.43
N HIS A 27 7.31 6.01 -6.22
CA HIS A 27 7.71 6.16 -7.61
C HIS A 27 7.04 5.06 -8.42
N TYR A 28 6.12 5.44 -9.31
CA TYR A 28 5.38 4.49 -10.15
C TYR A 28 6.05 4.35 -11.50
N ILE A 29 6.28 3.10 -11.92
CA ILE A 29 6.82 2.78 -13.24
C ILE A 29 5.80 1.92 -13.98
N GLY A 30 5.27 2.46 -15.08
CA GLY A 30 4.41 1.69 -15.97
C GLY A 30 5.20 0.63 -16.76
N GLY A 31 4.56 -0.48 -17.12
CA GLY A 31 5.11 -1.49 -18.04
C GLY A 31 4.49 -1.50 -19.43
N GLY A 32 3.56 -0.60 -19.73
CA GLY A 32 2.75 -0.67 -20.94
C GLY A 32 1.86 -1.91 -20.88
N SER A 33 2.10 -2.90 -21.75
CA SER A 33 1.44 -4.21 -21.70
C SER A 33 2.08 -5.17 -20.67
N GLY A 34 3.22 -4.81 -20.09
CA GLY A 34 3.94 -5.58 -19.07
C GLY A 34 3.60 -5.19 -17.62
N PRO A 35 4.32 -5.73 -16.64
CA PRO A 35 4.09 -5.45 -15.23
C PRO A 35 4.30 -3.97 -14.91
N THR A 36 3.52 -3.45 -13.97
CA THR A 36 3.69 -2.10 -13.44
C THR A 36 4.24 -2.20 -12.02
N TRP A 37 5.11 -1.27 -11.66
CA TRP A 37 5.89 -1.33 -10.43
C TRP A 37 5.66 -0.10 -9.56
N LEU A 38 5.62 -0.32 -8.25
CA LEU A 38 5.75 0.73 -7.24
C LEU A 38 7.13 0.63 -6.60
N SER A 39 7.82 1.76 -6.51
CA SER A 39 9.07 1.97 -5.77
C SER A 39 8.96 3.17 -4.85
N GLY A 40 10.08 3.60 -4.26
CA GLY A 40 10.15 4.64 -3.25
C GLY A 40 10.22 4.08 -1.84
N TRP A 41 10.53 4.93 -0.86
CA TRP A 41 10.84 4.45 0.48
C TRP A 41 9.64 3.84 1.22
N ALA A 42 8.41 4.11 0.78
CA ALA A 42 7.21 3.50 1.36
C ALA A 42 7.19 1.98 1.16
N THR A 43 7.89 1.44 0.15
CA THR A 43 7.89 0.00 -0.13
C THR A 43 8.55 -0.85 0.96
N VAL A 44 9.28 -0.22 1.88
CA VAL A 44 9.81 -0.86 3.09
C VAL A 44 8.69 -1.46 3.97
N PHE A 45 7.48 -0.90 3.92
CA PHE A 45 6.35 -1.35 4.72
C PHE A 45 5.48 -2.40 4.01
N THR A 46 5.80 -2.77 2.77
CA THR A 46 4.98 -3.64 1.91
C THR A 46 5.81 -4.81 1.41
N ILE A 47 6.44 -5.55 2.32
CA ILE A 47 7.33 -6.68 1.99
C ILE A 47 6.58 -8.02 1.80
N PHE A 48 5.31 -8.07 2.18
CA PHE A 48 4.43 -9.22 1.98
C PHE A 48 3.18 -8.82 1.18
N ASN A 49 2.76 -9.69 0.26
CA ASN A 49 1.51 -9.54 -0.46
C ASN A 49 0.31 -10.09 0.34
N ASP A 50 -0.91 -9.99 -0.22
CA ASP A 50 -2.14 -10.49 0.40
C ASP A 50 -2.16 -12.01 0.66
N LYS A 51 -1.27 -12.77 0.01
CA LYS A 51 -1.08 -14.22 0.22
C LYS A 51 -0.02 -14.52 1.29
N SER A 52 0.49 -13.49 1.97
CA SER A 52 1.62 -13.59 2.91
C SER A 52 2.92 -14.09 2.26
N GLU A 53 3.06 -13.89 0.95
CA GLU A 53 4.27 -14.24 0.20
C GLU A 53 5.23 -13.05 0.23
N TRP A 54 6.53 -13.34 0.34
CA TRP A 54 7.58 -12.31 0.29
C TRP A 54 7.70 -11.75 -1.13
N VAL A 55 7.68 -10.42 -1.26
CA VAL A 55 7.76 -9.71 -2.57
C VAL A 55 8.89 -8.67 -2.63
N GLY A 56 9.77 -8.65 -1.63
CA GLY A 56 10.75 -7.59 -1.42
C GLY A 56 12.19 -7.92 -1.86
N GLU A 57 12.38 -8.44 -3.07
CA GLU A 57 13.73 -8.81 -3.57
C GLU A 57 14.23 -7.91 -4.70
N CYS A 58 13.33 -7.25 -5.42
CA CYS A 58 13.65 -6.54 -6.64
C CYS A 58 14.13 -5.10 -6.36
N LYS A 59 15.34 -4.76 -6.80
CA LYS A 59 15.92 -3.40 -6.76
C LYS A 59 16.33 -2.86 -8.13
N LEU A 60 16.07 -3.64 -9.16
CA LEU A 60 16.36 -3.32 -10.55
C LEU A 60 15.16 -3.75 -11.39
N VAL A 61 14.60 -2.82 -12.15
CA VAL A 61 13.56 -3.14 -13.14
C VAL A 61 13.96 -2.61 -14.50
N GLU A 62 13.61 -3.37 -15.53
CA GLU A 62 13.68 -2.93 -16.92
C GLU A 62 12.27 -2.63 -17.41
N SER A 63 12.06 -1.46 -17.98
CA SER A 63 10.77 -1.10 -18.55
C SER A 63 10.94 -0.28 -19.82
N TYR A 64 10.08 -0.59 -20.80
CA TYR A 64 9.97 0.19 -22.02
C TYR A 64 9.66 1.67 -21.73
N ASN A 65 8.85 1.96 -20.70
CA ASN A 65 8.46 3.34 -20.39
C ASN A 65 9.63 4.21 -19.88
N ILE A 66 10.68 3.60 -19.32
CA ILE A 66 11.89 4.31 -18.88
C ILE A 66 13.04 4.18 -19.89
N ASN A 67 12.81 3.51 -21.03
CA ASN A 67 13.81 3.24 -22.07
C ASN A 67 15.12 2.65 -21.52
N GLY A 68 15.04 1.74 -20.54
CA GLY A 68 16.22 1.16 -19.91
C GLY A 68 15.94 0.43 -18.60
N SER A 69 16.97 0.38 -17.76
CA SER A 69 16.90 -0.15 -16.40
C SER A 69 16.92 0.97 -15.37
N GLU A 70 16.14 0.82 -14.31
CA GLU A 70 16.19 1.67 -13.14
C GLU A 70 16.68 0.86 -11.93
N ILE A 71 17.65 1.41 -11.22
CA ILE A 71 18.23 0.81 -10.01
C ILE A 71 18.02 1.79 -8.86
N THR A 72 17.62 1.26 -7.71
CA THR A 72 17.35 2.08 -6.51
C THR A 72 17.65 1.31 -5.24
N ASP A 73 17.80 2.05 -4.14
CA ASP A 73 17.96 1.45 -2.81
C ASP A 73 16.64 0.87 -2.26
N TRP A 74 15.52 1.26 -2.86
CA TRP A 74 14.16 0.87 -2.50
C TRP A 74 13.68 -0.37 -3.26
N LEU A 75 12.62 -1.02 -2.76
CA LEU A 75 12.07 -2.20 -3.42
C LEU A 75 11.18 -1.76 -4.59
N PHE A 76 11.27 -2.48 -5.69
CA PHE A 76 10.24 -2.52 -6.72
C PHE A 76 9.26 -3.64 -6.39
N ILE A 77 7.99 -3.28 -6.20
CA ILE A 77 6.90 -4.22 -5.96
C ILE A 77 5.96 -4.14 -7.16
N GLU A 78 5.60 -5.28 -7.76
CA GLU A 78 4.57 -5.28 -8.79
C GLU A 78 3.25 -4.78 -8.17
N THR A 79 2.55 -3.88 -8.86
CA THR A 79 1.35 -3.27 -8.28
C THR A 79 0.24 -4.28 -7.93
N LYS A 80 0.22 -5.42 -8.63
CA LYS A 80 -0.70 -6.54 -8.36
C LYS A 80 -0.43 -7.25 -7.02
N ASP A 81 0.78 -7.10 -6.49
CA ASP A 81 1.26 -7.72 -5.26
C ASP A 81 1.20 -6.76 -4.07
N LEU A 82 0.74 -5.51 -4.28
CA LEU A 82 0.51 -4.58 -3.19
C LEU A 82 -0.64 -5.10 -2.31
N PRO A 83 -0.41 -5.22 -0.98
CA PRO A 83 -1.45 -5.71 -0.10
C PRO A 83 -2.57 -4.68 0.04
N ASN A 84 -3.77 -5.18 0.29
CA ASN A 84 -4.91 -4.34 0.61
C ASN A 84 -4.76 -3.68 1.99
N GLY A 85 -5.24 -2.43 2.12
CA GLY A 85 -5.28 -1.71 3.40
C GLY A 85 -6.36 -2.23 4.38
N TYR A 86 -6.93 -3.40 4.13
CA TYR A 86 -8.03 -3.98 4.89
C TYR A 86 -7.91 -5.50 4.96
N VAL A 87 -8.59 -6.08 5.94
CA VAL A 87 -8.77 -7.52 6.08
C VAL A 87 -10.23 -7.89 5.86
N SER A 88 -10.48 -9.14 5.46
CA SER A 88 -11.84 -9.65 5.33
C SER A 88 -11.97 -11.06 5.90
N VAL A 89 -13.13 -11.35 6.48
CA VAL A 89 -13.45 -12.66 7.06
C VAL A 89 -14.88 -13.09 6.71
N PRO A 90 -15.12 -14.37 6.38
CA PRO A 90 -16.47 -14.88 6.21
C PRO A 90 -17.18 -14.96 7.55
N VAL A 91 -18.41 -14.43 7.65
CA VAL A 91 -19.24 -14.49 8.86
C VAL A 91 -20.68 -14.89 8.53
N ILE A 92 -21.35 -15.53 9.48
CA ILE A 92 -22.77 -15.90 9.37
C ILE A 92 -23.57 -14.94 10.24
N ILE A 93 -24.56 -14.28 9.66
CA ILE A 93 -25.55 -13.49 10.39
C ILE A 93 -26.79 -14.36 10.57
N ASP A 94 -27.21 -14.56 11.81
CA ASP A 94 -28.48 -15.22 12.14
C ASP A 94 -29.50 -14.15 12.53
N ASP A 95 -30.49 -13.95 11.68
CA ASP A 95 -31.63 -13.06 11.94
C ASP A 95 -32.86 -13.93 12.22
N ASN A 96 -33.10 -14.18 13.52
CA ASN A 96 -34.26 -14.92 14.01
C ASN A 96 -34.46 -16.31 13.35
N GLY A 97 -33.36 -17.04 13.14
CA GLY A 97 -33.34 -18.37 12.53
C GLY A 97 -33.10 -18.36 11.03
N LYS A 98 -33.10 -17.19 10.38
CA LYS A 98 -32.70 -17.05 8.98
C LYS A 98 -31.22 -16.68 8.88
N GLN A 99 -30.42 -17.60 8.36
CA GLN A 99 -28.98 -17.41 8.23
C GLN A 99 -28.60 -16.77 6.89
N TYR A 100 -27.70 -15.78 6.95
CA TYR A 100 -27.09 -15.13 5.80
C TYR A 100 -25.59 -15.35 5.81
N LYS A 101 -25.05 -15.82 4.68
CA LYS A 101 -23.60 -15.87 4.46
C LYS A 101 -23.13 -14.49 4.06
N THR A 102 -22.22 -13.93 4.83
CA THR A 102 -21.74 -12.56 4.64
C THR A 102 -20.22 -12.52 4.72
N THR A 103 -19.66 -11.40 4.30
CA THR A 103 -18.24 -11.10 4.49
C THR A 103 -18.12 -9.80 5.27
N LEU A 104 -17.37 -9.83 6.38
CA LEU A 104 -16.99 -8.64 7.14
C LEU A 104 -15.66 -8.13 6.61
N TYR A 105 -15.60 -6.83 6.33
CA TYR A 105 -14.39 -6.10 5.96
C TYR A 105 -14.05 -5.11 7.05
N ALA A 106 -12.76 -4.95 7.37
CA ALA A 106 -12.29 -3.95 8.31
C ALA A 106 -10.90 -3.42 7.90
N GLY A 107 -10.72 -2.10 7.96
CA GLY A 107 -9.44 -1.45 7.66
C GLY A 107 -9.60 -0.07 7.04
N HIS A 108 -8.61 0.36 6.24
CA HIS A 108 -8.63 1.60 5.47
C HIS A 108 -9.55 1.49 4.25
N ILE A 109 -10.86 1.38 4.50
CA ILE A 109 -11.89 1.19 3.45
C ILE A 109 -12.80 2.41 3.27
N THR A 110 -12.66 3.44 4.11
CA THR A 110 -13.42 4.68 3.98
C THR A 110 -12.53 5.91 4.09
N SER A 111 -13.09 7.04 3.68
CA SER A 111 -12.44 8.34 3.79
C SER A 111 -13.44 9.36 4.33
N ASN A 112 -12.97 10.27 5.17
CA ASN A 112 -13.72 11.47 5.50
C ASN A 112 -13.46 12.53 4.44
N ILE A 113 -14.53 13.22 4.03
CA ILE A 113 -14.45 14.34 3.11
C ILE A 113 -14.83 15.60 3.90
N GLN A 114 -13.92 16.56 3.98
CA GLN A 114 -14.15 17.86 4.61
C GLN A 114 -13.71 18.96 3.66
N SER A 115 -14.66 19.70 3.10
CA SER A 115 -14.41 20.79 2.15
C SER A 115 -13.47 20.37 1.01
N SER A 116 -12.19 20.76 1.07
CA SER A 116 -11.15 20.47 0.08
C SER A 116 -10.12 19.42 0.54
N THR A 117 -10.42 18.67 1.60
CA THR A 117 -9.51 17.70 2.21
C THR A 117 -10.16 16.33 2.28
N ILE A 118 -9.38 15.31 1.93
CA ILE A 118 -9.72 13.89 2.12
C ILE A 118 -8.78 13.37 3.21
N SER A 119 -9.33 12.69 4.21
CA SER A 119 -8.53 11.98 5.22
C SER A 119 -8.91 10.50 5.27
N PRO A 120 -7.93 9.59 5.33
CA PRO A 120 -8.21 8.16 5.45
C PRO A 120 -8.90 7.88 6.79
N ARG A 121 -9.87 6.97 6.79
CA ARG A 121 -10.58 6.54 8.00
C ARG A 121 -10.60 5.01 8.07
N LEU A 122 -10.35 4.50 9.28
CA LEU A 122 -10.58 3.10 9.59
C LEU A 122 -12.07 2.88 9.84
N ASP A 123 -12.66 1.92 9.14
CA ASP A 123 -14.05 1.55 9.30
C ASP A 123 -14.27 0.08 8.96
N TRP A 124 -15.51 -0.36 9.04
CA TRP A 124 -15.93 -1.71 8.70
C TRP A 124 -17.21 -1.71 7.88
N LEU A 125 -17.41 -2.75 7.08
CA LEU A 125 -18.67 -2.98 6.37
C LEU A 125 -18.96 -4.47 6.25
N LEU A 126 -20.24 -4.80 6.12
CA LEU A 126 -20.73 -6.16 5.85
C LEU A 126 -21.35 -6.20 4.46
N THR A 127 -21.00 -7.22 3.67
CA THR A 127 -21.66 -7.51 2.40
C THR A 127 -22.39 -8.84 2.46
N LEU A 128 -23.58 -8.87 1.86
CA LEU A 128 -24.30 -10.12 1.56
C LEU A 128 -23.61 -10.77 0.35
N LYS A 129 -23.44 -12.10 0.40
CA LYS A 129 -22.98 -12.89 -0.76
C LYS A 129 -24.12 -13.19 -1.72
#